data_AF-A0A4Q5Z5W2-F1
#
_entry.id   AF-A0A4Q5Z5W2-F1
#
_cell.length_a   1.000
_cell.length_b   1.000
_cell.length_c   1.000
_cell.angle_alpha   90.00
_cell.angle_beta   90.00
_cell.angle_gamma   90.00
#
_symmetry.space_group_name_H-M   'P 1'
#
loop_
_entity.id
_entity.type
_entity.pdbx_description
1 polymer ?
#
loop_
_entity_poly.entity_id
_entity_poly.type
_entity_poly.pdbx_seq_one_letter_code
_entity_poly.pdbx_strand_id
1 'polypeptide(L)'
;MKGALLALLIGIGILTLFALKADVRFFQASVDVHVHDTYFVLDYTFLILSLLVYLGLFFSVGGLVSTGFKGRIYWLLFVVFLLTAAYYFIDFFNVFNSAS
;
A
#
# COMPACT_ATOMS: atom_id res chain seq x y z
N MET A 1 -13.53 -4.35 17.27
CA MET A 1 -12.97 -2.97 17.11
C MET A 1 -11.50 -2.88 17.51
N LYS A 2 -11.09 -3.31 18.72
CA LYS A 2 -9.69 -3.23 19.18
C LYS A 2 -8.68 -3.88 18.20
N GLY A 3 -8.99 -5.06 17.65
CA GLY A 3 -8.08 -5.72 16.70
C GLY A 3 -8.00 -5.07 15.31
N ALA A 4 -9.03 -4.35 14.87
CA ALA A 4 -8.96 -3.56 13.62
C ALA A 4 -7.99 -2.38 13.77
N LEU A 5 -8.05 -1.67 14.91
CA LEU A 5 -7.15 -0.57 15.21
C LEU A 5 -5.71 -1.03 15.45
N LEU A 6 -5.53 -2.20 16.08
CA LEU A 6 -4.21 -2.79 16.31
C LEU A 6 -3.57 -3.19 14.98
N ALA A 7 -4.31 -3.82 14.07
CA ALA A 7 -3.82 -4.15 12.73
C ALA A 7 -3.52 -2.90 11.89
N LEU A 8 -4.32 -1.84 12.02
CA LEU A 8 -4.05 -0.55 11.38
C LEU A 8 -2.73 0.05 11.88
N LEU A 9 -2.50 0.07 13.19
CA LEU A 9 -1.24 0.53 13.79
C LEU A 9 -0.02 -0.26 13.29
N ILE A 10 -0.14 -1.59 13.22
CA ILE A 10 0.89 -2.45 12.64
C ILE A 10 1.11 -2.12 11.16
N GLY A 11 0.03 -1.95 10.39
CA GLY A 11 0.10 -1.58 8.98
C GLY A 11 0.81 -0.24 8.75
N ILE A 12 0.51 0.78 9.56
CA ILE A 12 1.22 2.06 9.54
C ILE A 12 2.71 1.83 9.82
N GLY A 13 3.05 1.07 10.88
CA GLY A 13 4.45 0.77 11.22
C GLY A 13 5.20 0.07 10.09
N ILE A 14 4.58 -0.92 9.44
CA ILE A 14 5.15 -1.61 8.27
C ILE A 14 5.38 -0.62 7.13
N LEU A 15 4.39 0.21 6.80
CA LEU A 15 4.52 1.21 5.73
C LEU A 15 5.61 2.24 6.04
N THR A 16 5.74 2.69 7.29
CA THR A 16 6.84 3.57 7.71
C THR A 16 8.20 2.91 7.54
N LEU A 17 8.34 1.62 7.90
CA LEU A 17 9.60 0.88 7.68
C LEU A 17 9.91 0.71 6.19
N PHE A 18 8.90 0.46 5.36
CA PHE A 18 9.06 0.42 3.90
C PHE A 18 9.49 1.78 3.36
N ALA A 19 8.87 2.88 3.80
CA ALA A 19 9.25 4.23 3.43
C ALA A 19 10.71 4.53 3.81
N LEU A 20 11.11 4.22 5.04
CA LEU A 20 12.49 4.42 5.50
C LEU A 20 13.50 3.59 4.70
N LYS A 21 13.19 2.33 4.37
CA LYS A 21 14.08 1.50 3.53
C LYS A 21 14.09 1.91 2.07
N ALA A 22 12.97 2.40 1.55
CA ALA A 22 12.90 2.95 0.20
C ALA A 22 13.81 4.18 0.11
N ASP A 23 13.65 5.13 1.03
CA ASP A 23 14.44 6.37 1.08
C ASP A 23 15.95 6.10 1.22
N VAL A 24 16.34 5.17 2.12
CA VAL A 24 17.75 4.77 2.30
C VAL A 24 18.35 4.12 1.04
N ARG A 25 17.55 3.43 0.22
CA ARG A 25 18.03 2.83 -1.04
C ARG A 25 18.12 3.83 -2.19
N PHE A 26 17.30 4.88 -2.18
CA PHE A 26 17.37 5.95 -3.18
C PHE A 26 18.54 6.92 -2.94
N PHE A 27 18.97 7.12 -1.68
CA PHE A 27 20.06 8.03 -1.34
C PHE A 27 21.48 7.43 -1.37
N GLN A 28 21.65 6.10 -1.31
CA GLN A 28 22.98 5.48 -1.12
C GLN A 28 23.77 5.09 -2.37
N ALA A 29 23.25 5.30 -3.57
CA ALA A 29 24.03 5.09 -4.78
C ALA A 29 23.76 6.24 -5.72
N SER A 30 24.76 7.10 -6.00
CA SER A 30 25.18 7.57 -7.33
C SER A 30 24.18 7.63 -8.51
N VAL A 31 22.90 7.85 -8.24
CA VAL A 31 21.75 7.77 -9.15
C VAL A 31 21.06 9.15 -9.22
N ASP A 32 21.70 10.17 -8.65
CA ASP A 32 21.14 11.51 -8.42
C ASP A 32 21.25 12.47 -9.62
N VAL A 33 21.51 11.95 -10.83
CA VAL A 33 21.45 12.77 -12.06
C VAL A 33 20.63 12.11 -13.18
N HIS A 34 20.38 10.79 -13.13
CA HIS A 34 19.55 10.12 -14.15
C HIS A 34 18.17 9.69 -13.66
N VAL A 35 17.89 9.61 -12.35
CA VAL A 35 16.53 9.26 -11.86
C VAL A 35 15.59 10.45 -11.77
N HIS A 36 16.11 11.67 -11.71
CA HIS A 36 15.26 12.85 -11.86
C HIS A 36 14.63 12.94 -13.26
N ASP A 37 15.31 12.36 -14.27
CA ASP A 37 14.86 12.30 -15.67
C ASP A 37 14.29 10.93 -16.10
N THR A 38 14.39 9.88 -15.26
CA THR A 38 13.79 8.58 -15.55
C THR A 38 12.59 8.30 -14.66
N TYR A 39 11.44 8.85 -15.06
CA TYR A 39 10.11 8.23 -15.01
C TYR A 39 9.58 7.59 -13.71
N PHE A 40 10.21 7.76 -12.56
CA PHE A 40 9.72 7.26 -11.27
C PHE A 40 9.09 8.33 -10.40
N VAL A 41 8.53 9.38 -11.02
CA VAL A 41 7.57 10.26 -10.34
C VAL A 41 6.21 9.56 -10.37
N LEU A 42 6.00 8.63 -9.45
CA LEU A 42 4.65 8.20 -9.10
C LEU A 42 3.89 9.47 -8.68
N ASP A 43 2.80 9.79 -9.39
CA ASP A 43 1.98 10.94 -9.06
C ASP A 43 1.62 10.86 -7.56
N TYR A 44 1.89 11.93 -6.82
CA TYR A 44 1.63 12.00 -5.38
C TYR A 44 0.19 11.57 -5.04
N THR A 45 -0.75 11.84 -5.95
CA THR A 45 -2.14 11.41 -5.84
C THR A 45 -2.29 9.89 -5.86
N PHE A 46 -1.59 9.22 -6.78
CA PHE A 46 -1.58 7.75 -6.90
C PHE A 46 -0.90 7.09 -5.69
N LEU A 47 0.20 7.67 -5.22
CA LEU A 47 0.90 7.19 -4.02
C LEU A 47 0.02 7.30 -2.76
N ILE A 48 -0.66 8.43 -2.57
CA ILE A 48 -1.56 8.62 -1.42
C ILE A 48 -2.76 7.67 -1.51
N LEU A 49 -3.37 7.51 -2.69
CA LEU A 49 -4.50 6.61 -2.89
C LEU A 49 -4.11 5.14 -2.64
N SER A 50 -2.97 4.69 -3.15
CA SER A 50 -2.49 3.34 -2.92
C SER A 50 -2.21 3.09 -1.43
N LEU A 51 -1.59 4.03 -0.72
CA LEU A 51 -1.39 3.95 0.73
C LEU A 51 -2.70 3.81 1.51
N LEU A 52 -3.71 4.62 1.17
CA LEU A 52 -5.03 4.54 1.80
C LEU A 52 -5.70 3.18 1.56
N VAL A 53 -5.58 2.63 0.35
CA VAL A 53 -6.13 1.32 0.00
C VAL A 53 -5.45 0.21 0.82
N TYR A 54 -4.12 0.22 0.94
CA TYR A 54 -3.41 -0.76 1.76
C TYR A 54 -3.75 -0.65 3.25
N LEU A 55 -3.85 0.57 3.79
CA LEU A 55 -4.27 0.78 5.18
C LEU A 55 -5.71 0.30 5.43
N GLY A 56 -6.62 0.56 4.49
CA GLY A 56 -7.98 0.03 4.53
C GLY A 56 -8.03 -1.50 4.50
N LEU A 57 -7.14 -2.12 3.71
CA LEU A 57 -6.99 -3.57 3.66
C LEU A 57 -6.52 -4.14 5.00
N PHE A 58 -5.48 -3.57 5.62
CA PHE A 58 -5.04 -3.97 6.96
C PHE A 58 -6.12 -3.78 8.03
N PHE A 59 -6.87 -2.68 7.97
CA PHE A 59 -7.99 -2.43 8.88
C PHE A 59 -9.10 -3.49 8.72
N SER A 60 -9.47 -3.83 7.49
CA SER A 60 -10.51 -4.83 7.21
C SER A 60 -10.09 -6.24 7.65
N VAL A 61 -8.84 -6.64 7.38
CA VAL A 61 -8.26 -7.91 7.84
C VAL A 61 -8.21 -7.97 9.36
N GLY A 62 -7.70 -6.93 10.02
CA GLY A 62 -7.69 -6.86 11.48
C GLY A 62 -9.09 -6.90 12.10
N GLY A 63 -10.06 -6.27 11.44
CA GLY A 63 -11.47 -6.34 11.80
C GLY A 63 -12.06 -7.75 11.70
N LEU A 64 -11.78 -8.45 10.59
CA LEU A 64 -12.18 -9.84 10.38
C LEU A 64 -11.57 -10.77 11.42
N VAL A 65 -10.26 -10.70 11.64
CA VAL A 65 -9.56 -11.53 12.63
C VAL A 65 -10.10 -11.26 14.04
N SER A 66 -10.30 -9.99 14.42
CA SER A 66 -10.81 -9.65 15.76
C SER A 66 -12.26 -10.06 16.01
N THR A 67 -13.05 -10.25 14.95
CA THR A 67 -14.45 -10.69 15.03
C THR A 67 -14.61 -12.19 14.77
N GLY A 68 -13.50 -12.94 14.62
CA GLY A 68 -13.53 -14.35 14.27
C GLY A 68 -14.27 -14.61 12.96
N PHE A 69 -14.08 -13.73 11.96
CA PHE A 69 -14.70 -13.76 10.64
C PHE A 69 -16.23 -13.59 10.60
N LYS A 70 -16.86 -13.18 11.70
CA LYS A 70 -18.32 -12.99 11.78
C LYS A 70 -18.78 -11.58 11.36
N GLY A 71 -17.88 -10.61 11.30
CA GLY A 71 -18.22 -9.22 10.99
C GLY A 71 -18.48 -8.98 9.50
N ARG A 72 -19.76 -8.95 9.09
CA ARG A 72 -20.19 -8.70 7.69
C ARG A 72 -19.64 -7.40 7.10
N ILE A 73 -19.58 -6.34 7.89
CA ILE A 73 -19.01 -5.04 7.47
C ILE A 73 -17.53 -5.18 7.10
N TYR A 74 -16.76 -5.98 7.83
CA TYR A 74 -15.34 -6.18 7.56
C TYR A 74 -15.10 -7.06 6.34
N TRP A 75 -16.02 -8.00 6.05
CA TRP A 75 -16.00 -8.74 4.78
C TRP A 75 -16.24 -7.84 3.58
N LEU A 76 -17.23 -6.94 3.67
CA LEU A 76 -17.52 -5.99 2.60
C LEU A 76 -16.31 -5.06 2.36
N LEU A 77 -15.77 -4.48 3.43
CA LEU A 77 -14.57 -3.65 3.34
C LEU A 77 -13.38 -4.43 2.77
N PHE A 78 -13.18 -5.67 3.20
CA PHE A 78 -12.10 -6.53 2.70
C PHE A 78 -12.20 -6.75 1.19
N VAL A 79 -13.37 -7.13 0.68
CA VAL A 79 -13.58 -7.34 -0.76
C VAL A 79 -13.33 -6.04 -1.54
N VAL A 80 -13.86 -4.91 -1.06
CA VAL A 80 -13.67 -3.61 -1.72
C VAL A 80 -12.18 -3.24 -1.77
N PHE A 81 -11.49 -3.25 -0.63
CA PHE A 81 -10.07 -2.88 -0.60
C PHE A 81 -9.19 -3.88 -1.36
N LEU A 82 -9.53 -5.17 -1.35
CA LEU A 82 -8.79 -6.20 -2.08
C LEU A 82 -8.89 -6.00 -3.59
N LEU A 83 -10.10 -5.77 -4.11
CA LEU A 83 -10.31 -5.51 -5.54
C LEU A 83 -9.61 -4.23 -5.99
N THR A 84 -9.71 -3.17 -5.18
CA THR A 84 -9.02 -1.92 -5.47
C THR A 84 -7.49 -2.09 -5.43
N ALA A 85 -6.96 -2.81 -4.45
CA ALA A 85 -5.53 -3.11 -4.37
C ALA A 85 -5.05 -3.93 -5.58
N ALA A 86 -5.82 -4.94 -6.00
CA ALA A 86 -5.51 -5.74 -7.18
C ALA A 86 -5.51 -4.90 -8.46
N TYR A 87 -6.47 -3.97 -8.61
CA TYR A 87 -6.50 -3.03 -9.73
C TYR A 87 -5.24 -2.16 -9.78
N TYR A 88 -4.87 -1.54 -8.66
CA TYR A 88 -3.64 -0.74 -8.58
C TYR A 88 -2.37 -1.55 -8.88
N PHE A 89 -2.32 -2.81 -8.43
CA PHE A 89 -1.18 -3.69 -8.69
C PHE A 89 -1.06 -4.05 -10.18
N ILE A 90 -2.18 -4.34 -10.85
CA ILE A 90 -2.23 -4.63 -12.29
C ILE A 90 -1.80 -3.39 -13.08
N ASP A 91 -2.32 -2.21 -12.73
CA ASP A 91 -1.96 -0.96 -13.39
C ASP A 91 -0.46 -0.66 -13.26
N PHE A 92 0.08 -0.78 -12.04
CA PHE A 92 1.53 -0.66 -11.80
C PHE A 92 2.36 -1.65 -12.62
N PHE A 93 1.93 -2.92 -12.70
CA PHE A 93 2.61 -3.95 -13.49
C PHE A 93 2.59 -3.66 -15.00
N ASN A 94 1.46 -3.16 -15.51
CA ASN A 94 1.33 -2.76 -16.92
C ASN A 94 2.21 -1.55 -17.26
N VAL A 95 2.30 -0.57 -16.36
CA VAL A 95 3.22 0.58 -16.51
C VAL A 95 4.67 0.10 -16.54
N PHE A 96 5.04 -0.82 -15.64
CA PHE A 96 6.40 -1.35 -15.59
C PHE A 96 6.79 -2.13 -16.87
N ASN A 97 5.89 -2.97 -17.39
CA ASN A 97 6.16 -3.76 -18.61
C ASN A 97 6.09 -2.96 -19.91
N SER A 98 5.35 -1.85 -19.94
CA SER A 98 5.29 -0.99 -21.14
C SER A 98 6.49 -0.04 -21.25
N ALA A 99 7.27 0.11 -20.17
CA ALA A 99 8.49 0.90 -20.13
C ALA A 99 9.78 0.09 -20.43
N SER A 100 9.68 -1.24 -20.58
CA SER A 100 10.79 -2.16 -20.93
C SER A 100 10.77 -2.56 -22.40
#